data_AF-A0ABC8YI73-F1
#
_entry.id   AF-A0ABC8YI73-F1
#
_cell.length_a   1.000
_cell.length_b   1.000
_cell.length_c   1.000
_cell.angle_alpha   90.00
_cell.angle_beta   90.00
_cell.angle_gamma   90.00
#
_symmetry.space_group_name_H-M   'P 1'
#
loop_
_entity.id
_entity.type
_entity.pdbx_description
1 polymer ?
#
loop_
_entity_poly.entity_id
_entity_poly.type
_entity_poly.pdbx_seq_one_letter_code
_entity_poly.pdbx_strand_id
1 'polypeptide(L)'
;MEHLNKALTALFATLLLLAPLLMATDPDPLQDFCVADLNGKPSVNGYPCQPSSSAGDEFLFSTKIASGGDPLANPNGSNVTELDVNEWPGLNTLGVSMNRVDFAPGGTNPPHIHPRATEVGMVTRGELLVGIIGTLDSGNRYYSKVVHAGETFVIPRGLMHFQFNVGKEPATMVVSFNSQNPGIIFVPLTLFGSSPPIPTPVLVKALRVDAEVVELLKSKFTGGY
;
A
#
# COMPACT_ATOMS: atom_id res chain seq x y z
N MET A 1 25.99 13.32 44.29
CA MET A 1 26.48 13.47 42.90
C MET A 1 26.45 12.16 42.13
N GLU A 2 27.00 11.07 42.67
CA GLU A 2 27.08 9.78 41.95
C GLU A 2 25.72 9.16 41.57
N HIS A 3 24.73 9.20 42.48
CA HIS A 3 23.37 8.71 42.19
C HIS A 3 22.63 9.55 41.14
N LEU A 4 22.88 10.86 41.10
CA LEU A 4 22.30 11.77 40.10
C LEU A 4 22.91 11.49 38.71
N ASN A 5 24.22 11.25 38.64
CA ASN A 5 24.88 10.88 37.39
C ASN A 5 24.38 9.53 36.87
N LYS A 6 24.25 8.51 37.72
CA LYS A 6 23.71 7.20 37.31
C LYS A 6 22.26 7.29 36.80
N ALA A 7 21.42 8.10 37.43
CA ALA A 7 20.05 8.35 36.98
C ALA A 7 20.01 9.09 35.63
N LEU A 8 20.87 10.09 35.44
CA LEU A 8 20.98 10.81 34.17
C LEU A 8 21.46 9.91 33.04
N THR A 9 22.46 9.06 33.29
CA THR A 9 22.97 8.10 32.29
C THR A 9 21.91 7.06 31.94
N ALA A 10 21.16 6.55 32.92
CA ALA A 10 20.06 5.62 32.68
C ALA A 10 18.94 6.26 31.84
N LEU A 11 18.57 7.52 32.13
CA LEU A 11 17.59 8.29 31.38
C LEU A 11 18.05 8.56 29.93
N PHE A 12 19.33 8.92 29.75
CA PHE A 12 19.91 9.14 28.42
C PHE A 12 19.93 7.85 27.60
N ALA A 13 20.30 6.72 28.22
CA ALA A 13 20.27 5.42 27.58
C ALA A 13 18.84 4.99 27.19
N THR A 14 17.85 5.27 28.03
CA THR A 14 16.43 4.99 27.70
C THR A 14 15.92 5.89 26.57
N LEU A 15 16.27 7.18 26.56
CA LEU A 15 15.91 8.08 25.45
C LEU A 15 16.54 7.64 24.12
N LEU A 16 17.81 7.24 24.13
CA LEU A 16 18.52 6.72 22.95
C LEU A 16 17.89 5.42 22.42
N LEU A 17 17.42 4.55 23.31
CA LEU A 17 16.68 3.33 22.95
C LEU A 17 15.27 3.62 22.42
N LEU A 18 14.67 4.76 22.80
CA LEU A 18 13.32 5.19 22.37
C LEU A 18 13.32 6.04 21.08
N ALA A 19 14.45 6.63 20.68
CA ALA A 19 14.56 7.44 19.47
C ALA A 19 14.09 6.73 18.17
N PRO A 20 14.41 5.44 17.91
CA PRO A 20 13.91 4.74 16.72
C PRO A 20 12.41 4.39 16.77
N LEU A 21 11.76 4.51 17.93
CA LEU A 21 10.31 4.26 18.09
C LEU A 21 9.44 5.47 17.69
N LEU A 22 10.06 6.60 17.32
CA LEU A 22 9.35 7.81 16.88
C LEU A 22 9.16 7.90 15.35
N MET A 23 9.61 6.91 14.58
CA MET A 23 9.55 6.97 13.12
C MET A 23 8.16 6.57 12.63
N ALA A 24 7.38 7.56 12.20
CA ALA A 24 6.06 7.37 11.62
C ALA A 24 6.11 6.97 10.14
N THR A 25 7.29 6.90 9.51
CA THR A 25 7.53 6.63 8.08
C THR A 25 8.72 5.70 7.89
N ASP A 26 9.07 5.38 6.63
CA ASP A 26 10.30 4.67 6.32
C ASP A 26 11.53 5.39 6.93
N PRO A 27 12.57 4.67 7.38
CA PRO A 27 13.79 5.27 7.90
C PRO A 27 14.53 6.09 6.84
N ASP A 28 15.09 7.23 7.23
CA ASP A 28 15.92 8.05 6.34
C ASP A 28 17.17 7.30 5.86
N PRO A 29 17.65 7.55 4.62
CA PRO A 29 18.85 6.94 4.11
C PRO A 29 20.10 7.44 4.85
N LEU A 30 21.09 6.56 5.01
CA LEU A 30 22.38 6.87 5.67
C LEU A 30 23.54 7.07 4.68
N GLN A 31 23.26 6.96 3.38
CA GLN A 31 24.16 7.15 2.26
C GLN A 31 23.34 7.48 1.01
N ASP A 32 23.99 7.95 -0.05
CA ASP A 32 23.30 8.37 -1.27
C ASP A 32 22.44 7.26 -1.89
N PHE A 33 22.98 6.04 -2.01
CA PHE A 33 22.29 4.91 -2.65
C PHE A 33 22.52 3.59 -1.92
N CYS A 34 21.48 2.75 -1.88
CA CYS A 34 21.52 1.38 -1.37
C CYS A 34 20.57 0.51 -2.18
N VAL A 35 20.96 0.13 -3.41
CA VAL A 35 20.14 -0.73 -4.28
C VAL A 35 19.84 -2.06 -3.59
N ALA A 36 18.57 -2.44 -3.48
CA ALA A 36 18.19 -3.67 -2.77
C ALA A 36 18.82 -4.92 -3.39
N ASP A 37 19.48 -5.72 -2.56
CA ASP A 37 19.78 -7.12 -2.85
C ASP A 37 18.57 -7.96 -2.45
N LEU A 38 17.68 -8.19 -3.40
CA LEU A 38 16.44 -8.96 -3.20
C LEU A 38 16.69 -10.43 -2.82
N ASN A 39 17.90 -10.95 -3.05
CA ASN A 39 18.30 -12.30 -2.67
C ASN A 39 19.33 -12.32 -1.52
N GLY A 40 19.64 -11.14 -0.98
CA GLY A 40 20.69 -10.95 -0.01
C GLY A 40 20.37 -11.59 1.33
N LYS A 41 21.43 -12.05 2.01
CA LYS A 41 21.38 -12.55 3.39
C LYS A 41 22.33 -11.72 4.26
N PRO A 42 22.00 -11.44 5.52
CA PRO A 42 20.78 -11.83 6.26
C PRO A 42 19.54 -11.00 5.87
N SER A 43 18.35 -11.48 6.27
CA SER A 43 17.13 -10.67 6.23
C SER A 43 17.18 -9.60 7.32
N VAL A 44 16.84 -8.36 6.95
CA VAL A 44 16.85 -7.17 7.82
C VAL A 44 15.53 -6.42 7.65
N ASN A 45 15.31 -5.34 8.41
CA ASN A 45 14.21 -4.41 8.11
C ASN A 45 14.51 -3.70 6.78
N GLY A 46 13.66 -3.88 5.77
CA GLY A 46 13.98 -3.51 4.39
C GLY A 46 14.82 -4.59 3.70
N TYR A 47 15.86 -4.19 2.97
CA TYR A 47 16.76 -5.10 2.25
C TYR A 47 18.22 -4.74 2.48
N PRO A 48 19.14 -5.74 2.53
CA PRO A 48 20.56 -5.47 2.40
C PRO A 48 20.85 -4.79 1.05
N CYS A 49 21.91 -3.98 0.98
CA CYS A 49 22.32 -3.31 -0.26
C CYS A 49 23.21 -4.22 -1.11
N GLN A 50 23.09 -4.13 -2.43
CA GLN A 50 24.11 -4.64 -3.36
C GLN A 50 25.40 -3.81 -3.23
N PRO A 51 26.58 -4.40 -3.50
CA PRO A 51 27.82 -3.63 -3.66
C PRO A 51 27.67 -2.60 -4.79
N SER A 52 28.20 -1.38 -4.59
CA SER A 52 28.10 -0.30 -5.60
C SER A 52 28.66 -0.68 -6.96
N SER A 53 29.71 -1.51 -7.01
CA SER A 53 30.30 -2.04 -8.25
C SER A 53 29.36 -2.93 -9.07
N SER A 54 28.26 -3.40 -8.49
CA SER A 54 27.32 -4.35 -9.10
C SER A 54 25.97 -3.72 -9.45
N ALA A 55 25.70 -2.49 -9.01
CA ALA A 55 24.42 -1.81 -9.20
C ALA A 55 24.18 -1.32 -10.64
N GLY A 56 25.26 -1.08 -11.40
CA GLY A 56 25.18 -0.44 -12.72
C GLY A 56 24.75 1.03 -12.65
N ASP A 57 24.39 1.62 -13.79
CA ASP A 57 24.10 3.06 -13.90
C ASP A 57 22.59 3.38 -14.06
N GLU A 58 21.75 2.36 -14.26
CA GLU A 58 20.34 2.55 -14.60
C GLU A 58 19.36 2.34 -13.43
N PHE A 59 19.86 2.00 -12.23
CA PHE A 59 19.01 1.63 -11.08
C PHE A 59 18.07 2.75 -10.59
N LEU A 60 18.36 4.00 -10.94
CA LEU A 60 17.52 5.18 -10.64
C LEU A 60 16.43 5.44 -11.68
N PHE A 61 16.27 4.56 -12.68
CA PHE A 61 15.27 4.70 -13.73
C PHE A 61 14.47 3.40 -13.89
N SER A 62 13.21 3.52 -14.31
CA SER A 62 12.36 2.38 -14.62
C SER A 62 11.34 2.71 -15.70
N THR A 63 11.04 1.72 -16.55
CA THR A 63 10.00 1.80 -17.58
C THR A 63 8.79 0.92 -17.25
N LYS A 64 8.79 0.21 -16.11
CA LYS A 64 7.80 -0.83 -15.79
C LYS A 64 6.34 -0.34 -15.80
N ILE A 65 6.09 0.91 -15.40
CA ILE A 65 4.74 1.49 -15.39
C ILE A 65 4.37 2.27 -16.65
N ALA A 66 5.23 2.27 -17.69
CA ALA A 66 4.92 2.90 -18.97
C ALA A 66 3.68 2.28 -19.63
N SER A 67 3.47 0.97 -19.42
CA SER A 67 2.26 0.21 -19.77
C SER A 67 1.71 -0.52 -18.55
N GLY A 68 0.39 -0.65 -18.47
CA GLY A 68 -0.25 -1.50 -17.46
C GLY A 68 -0.51 -2.93 -17.95
N GLY A 69 -0.98 -3.77 -17.05
CA GLY A 69 -1.53 -5.10 -17.36
C GLY A 69 -2.98 -5.05 -17.87
N ASP A 70 -3.55 -6.22 -18.15
CA ASP A 70 -4.93 -6.35 -18.61
C ASP A 70 -5.93 -6.19 -17.43
N PRO A 71 -6.76 -5.14 -17.39
CA PRO A 71 -7.73 -4.95 -16.32
C PRO A 71 -8.84 -6.00 -16.32
N LEU A 72 -9.03 -6.76 -17.40
CA LEU A 72 -10.03 -7.84 -17.49
C LEU A 72 -9.51 -9.20 -17.03
N ALA A 73 -8.24 -9.29 -16.63
CA ALA A 73 -7.62 -10.54 -16.18
C ALA A 73 -8.09 -11.01 -14.79
N ASN A 74 -8.85 -10.19 -14.05
CA ASN A 74 -9.38 -10.54 -12.73
C ASN A 74 -10.82 -10.01 -12.53
N PRO A 75 -11.56 -10.54 -11.54
CA PRO A 75 -12.96 -10.20 -11.32
C PRO A 75 -13.23 -8.74 -10.95
N ASN A 76 -12.22 -7.99 -10.49
CA ASN A 76 -12.39 -6.60 -10.10
C ASN A 76 -12.49 -5.66 -11.32
N GLY A 77 -12.02 -6.09 -12.50
CA GLY A 77 -12.00 -5.23 -13.68
C GLY A 77 -10.95 -4.12 -13.61
N SER A 78 -9.90 -4.31 -12.80
CA SER A 78 -8.76 -3.39 -12.69
C SER A 78 -7.45 -4.15 -12.54
N ASN A 79 -6.34 -3.58 -13.00
CA ASN A 79 -5.01 -4.15 -12.84
C ASN A 79 -4.07 -3.17 -12.14
N VAL A 80 -3.36 -3.64 -11.12
CA VAL A 80 -2.28 -2.90 -10.46
C VAL A 80 -0.96 -3.38 -11.06
N THR A 81 -0.18 -2.46 -11.64
CA THR A 81 1.22 -2.68 -12.02
C THR A 81 2.08 -2.06 -10.95
N GLU A 82 2.71 -2.91 -10.14
CA GLU A 82 3.47 -2.47 -8.98
C GLU A 82 4.84 -1.88 -9.36
N LEU A 83 5.27 -0.87 -8.60
CA LEU A 83 6.63 -0.32 -8.67
C LEU A 83 7.16 0.02 -7.28
N ASP A 84 6.99 -0.94 -6.36
CA ASP A 84 7.60 -0.94 -5.03
C ASP A 84 9.08 -1.37 -5.08
N VAL A 85 9.73 -1.50 -3.93
CA VAL A 85 11.13 -1.91 -3.85
C VAL A 85 11.44 -3.29 -4.46
N ASN A 86 10.46 -4.21 -4.54
CA ASN A 86 10.66 -5.50 -5.17
C ASN A 86 10.71 -5.37 -6.69
N GLU A 87 9.95 -4.44 -7.24
CA GLU A 87 9.88 -4.19 -8.68
C GLU A 87 10.92 -3.14 -9.14
N TRP A 88 11.34 -2.23 -8.25
CA TRP A 88 12.36 -1.22 -8.50
C TRP A 88 13.37 -1.15 -7.33
N PRO A 89 14.42 -2.00 -7.36
CA PRO A 89 15.38 -2.13 -6.25
C PRO A 89 16.12 -0.85 -5.88
N GLY A 90 16.22 0.11 -6.79
CA GLY A 90 16.82 1.42 -6.54
C GLY A 90 16.08 2.27 -5.51
N LEU A 91 14.82 1.95 -5.19
CA LEU A 91 14.00 2.66 -4.20
C LEU A 91 14.37 2.35 -2.75
N ASN A 92 15.16 1.31 -2.50
CA ASN A 92 15.49 0.88 -1.15
C ASN A 92 16.19 2.01 -0.37
N THR A 93 15.74 2.22 0.88
CA THR A 93 16.10 3.33 1.79
C THR A 93 15.59 4.71 1.41
N LEU A 94 14.98 4.91 0.24
CA LEU A 94 14.58 6.24 -0.25
C LEU A 94 13.17 6.68 0.15
N GLY A 95 12.42 5.80 0.84
CA GLY A 95 11.14 6.15 1.45
C GLY A 95 10.02 6.48 0.46
N VAL A 96 10.12 6.06 -0.81
CA VAL A 96 9.13 6.31 -1.84
C VAL A 96 8.90 5.10 -2.74
N SER A 97 7.70 5.00 -3.31
CA SER A 97 7.38 4.05 -4.39
C SER A 97 6.22 4.56 -5.25
N MET A 98 5.91 3.85 -6.33
CA MET A 98 4.83 4.20 -7.24
C MET A 98 4.04 2.96 -7.65
N ASN A 99 2.80 3.13 -8.10
CA ASN A 99 2.03 2.11 -8.80
C ASN A 99 1.27 2.75 -9.97
N ARG A 100 0.96 1.94 -10.99
CA ARG A 100 -0.03 2.28 -12.01
C ARG A 100 -1.26 1.40 -11.83
N VAL A 101 -2.45 1.98 -12.00
CA VAL A 101 -3.70 1.21 -12.00
C VAL A 101 -4.51 1.52 -13.25
N ASP A 102 -4.89 0.47 -13.98
CA ASP A 102 -5.75 0.54 -15.15
C ASP A 102 -7.10 -0.11 -14.86
N PHE A 103 -8.17 0.44 -15.42
CA PHE A 103 -9.55 0.05 -15.15
C PHE A 103 -10.31 -0.18 -16.45
N ALA A 104 -11.01 -1.30 -16.55
CA ALA A 104 -12.06 -1.48 -17.54
C ALA A 104 -13.27 -0.58 -17.21
N PRO A 105 -14.17 -0.29 -18.17
CA PRO A 105 -15.45 0.36 -17.86
C PRO A 105 -16.21 -0.40 -16.78
N GLY A 106 -16.63 0.29 -15.70
CA GLY A 106 -17.28 -0.34 -14.54
C GLY A 106 -16.37 -1.16 -13.63
N GLY A 107 -15.05 -1.17 -13.87
CA GLY A 107 -14.06 -1.82 -13.02
C GLY A 107 -13.81 -1.07 -11.72
N THR A 108 -13.38 -1.79 -10.68
CA THR A 108 -13.03 -1.24 -9.37
C THR A 108 -11.64 -1.66 -8.95
N ASN A 109 -10.93 -0.76 -8.29
CA ASN A 109 -9.88 -1.12 -7.35
C ASN A 109 -10.59 -1.11 -5.98
N PRO A 110 -10.95 -2.30 -5.45
CA PRO A 110 -11.95 -2.44 -4.40
C PRO A 110 -11.50 -1.78 -3.09
N PRO A 111 -12.37 -1.63 -2.08
CA PRO A 111 -11.97 -1.08 -0.77
C PRO A 111 -10.69 -1.74 -0.24
N HIS A 112 -9.65 -0.93 -0.05
CA HIS A 112 -8.33 -1.37 0.40
C HIS A 112 -7.66 -0.34 1.30
N ILE A 113 -6.55 -0.76 1.93
CA ILE A 113 -5.77 0.03 2.88
C ILE A 113 -4.28 -0.15 2.59
N HIS A 114 -3.53 0.95 2.64
CA HIS A 114 -2.06 0.95 2.71
C HIS A 114 -1.61 1.11 4.17
N PRO A 115 -1.11 0.05 4.83
CA PRO A 115 -0.80 0.09 6.26
C PRO A 115 0.40 0.99 6.61
N ARG A 116 1.31 1.23 5.65
CA ARG A 116 2.58 1.92 5.90
C ARG A 116 2.82 3.18 5.07
N ALA A 117 1.84 3.64 4.29
CA ALA A 117 2.01 4.85 3.48
C ALA A 117 0.74 5.65 3.30
N THR A 118 0.92 6.96 3.20
CA THR A 118 -0.01 7.88 2.54
C THR A 118 0.19 7.74 1.04
N GLU A 119 -0.90 7.83 0.29
CA GLU A 119 -0.92 7.79 -1.16
C GLU A 119 -1.25 9.17 -1.73
N VAL A 120 -0.56 9.57 -2.80
CA VAL A 120 -0.93 10.72 -3.63
C VAL A 120 -1.06 10.24 -5.07
N GLY A 121 -2.18 10.55 -5.71
CA GLY A 121 -2.52 10.02 -7.03
C GLY A 121 -2.92 11.08 -8.03
N MET A 122 -2.71 10.78 -9.30
CA MET A 122 -3.21 11.55 -10.44
C MET A 122 -3.92 10.62 -11.42
N VAL A 123 -5.13 11.00 -11.84
CA VAL A 123 -5.80 10.33 -12.95
C VAL A 123 -5.15 10.82 -14.25
N THR A 124 -4.67 9.90 -15.07
CA THR A 124 -4.00 10.23 -16.34
C THR A 124 -4.93 10.05 -17.54
N ARG A 125 -5.98 9.23 -17.40
CA ARG A 125 -7.01 9.00 -18.43
C ARG A 125 -8.34 8.60 -17.80
N GLY A 126 -9.44 9.04 -18.40
CA GLY A 126 -10.79 8.59 -18.04
C GLY A 126 -11.40 9.32 -16.85
N GLU A 127 -12.34 8.65 -16.18
CA GLU A 127 -13.19 9.22 -15.12
C GLU A 127 -13.31 8.22 -13.96
N LEU A 128 -12.68 8.51 -12.83
CA LEU A 128 -12.67 7.63 -11.67
C LEU A 128 -13.44 8.25 -10.51
N LEU A 129 -14.49 7.58 -10.02
CA LEU A 129 -15.00 7.85 -8.69
C LEU A 129 -13.94 7.40 -7.68
N VAL A 130 -13.34 8.35 -6.98
CA VAL A 130 -12.40 8.07 -5.87
C VAL A 130 -13.11 8.30 -4.56
N GLY A 131 -13.04 7.31 -3.67
CA GLY A 131 -13.72 7.32 -2.38
C GLY A 131 -12.74 7.10 -1.23
N ILE A 132 -12.82 7.94 -0.19
CA ILE A 132 -11.97 7.88 1.01
C ILE A 132 -12.88 7.87 2.24
N ILE A 133 -12.64 6.95 3.16
CA ILE A 133 -13.46 6.75 4.35
C ILE A 133 -12.66 7.16 5.59
N GLY A 134 -13.17 8.16 6.32
CA GLY A 134 -12.59 8.60 7.59
C GLY A 134 -12.74 7.54 8.69
N THR A 135 -11.95 7.66 9.76
CA THR A 135 -12.05 6.77 10.93
C THR A 135 -13.36 6.97 11.70
N LEU A 136 -13.57 6.15 12.75
CA LEU A 136 -14.71 6.30 13.66
C LEU A 136 -14.79 7.71 14.27
N ASP A 137 -13.66 8.30 14.68
CA ASP A 137 -13.61 9.65 15.26
C ASP A 137 -13.97 10.74 14.24
N SER A 138 -13.82 10.44 12.95
CA SER A 138 -14.29 11.28 11.84
C SER A 138 -15.72 10.95 11.41
N GLY A 139 -16.44 10.12 12.20
CA GLY A 139 -17.82 9.70 11.95
C GLY A 139 -17.98 8.69 10.82
N ASN A 140 -16.93 7.92 10.47
CA ASN A 140 -16.90 7.06 9.29
C ASN A 140 -17.29 7.80 8.00
N ARG A 141 -16.99 9.11 7.93
CA ARG A 141 -17.45 9.97 6.85
C ARG A 141 -16.84 9.54 5.52
N TYR A 142 -17.71 9.39 4.52
CA TYR A 142 -17.35 9.11 3.14
C TYR A 142 -17.10 10.42 2.38
N TYR A 143 -15.89 10.58 1.86
CA TYR A 143 -15.49 11.68 0.99
C TYR A 143 -15.28 11.12 -0.41
N SER A 144 -15.88 11.73 -1.43
CA SER A 144 -15.70 11.28 -2.81
C SER A 144 -15.87 12.37 -3.84
N LYS A 145 -15.28 12.11 -5.00
CA LYS A 145 -15.38 12.94 -6.22
C LYS A 145 -15.15 12.04 -7.43
N VAL A 146 -15.80 12.35 -8.55
CA VAL A 146 -15.34 11.86 -9.86
C VAL A 146 -14.14 12.69 -10.28
N VAL A 147 -12.97 12.04 -10.31
CA VAL A 147 -11.67 12.63 -10.64
C VAL A 147 -11.38 12.37 -12.11
N HIS A 148 -11.08 13.44 -12.85
CA HIS A 148 -10.81 13.41 -14.28
C HIS A 148 -9.32 13.49 -14.60
N ALA A 149 -8.95 13.24 -15.85
CA ALA A 149 -7.56 13.33 -16.31
C ALA A 149 -6.90 14.67 -15.94
N GLY A 150 -5.69 14.59 -15.35
CA GLY A 150 -4.92 15.72 -14.85
C GLY A 150 -5.28 16.16 -13.42
N GLU A 151 -6.37 15.67 -12.85
CA GLU A 151 -6.75 15.95 -11.46
C GLU A 151 -6.09 14.96 -10.49
N THR A 152 -5.90 15.41 -9.25
CA THR A 152 -5.18 14.68 -8.20
C THR A 152 -6.04 14.40 -6.97
N PHE A 153 -5.63 13.39 -6.19
CA PHE A 153 -6.21 13.07 -4.89
C PHE A 153 -5.12 12.66 -3.89
N VAL A 154 -5.45 12.66 -2.61
CA VAL A 154 -4.56 12.25 -1.51
C VAL A 154 -5.33 11.37 -0.53
N ILE A 155 -4.68 10.30 -0.06
CA ILE A 155 -5.27 9.32 0.84
C ILE A 155 -4.37 9.18 2.07
N PRO A 156 -4.83 9.66 3.25
CA PRO A 156 -4.05 9.51 4.47
C PRO A 156 -3.75 8.05 4.79
N ARG A 157 -2.53 7.80 5.28
CA ARG A 157 -2.05 6.49 5.72
C ARG A 157 -3.09 5.72 6.52
N GLY A 158 -3.28 4.45 6.14
CA GLY A 158 -4.13 3.52 6.88
C GLY A 158 -5.64 3.72 6.71
N LEU A 159 -6.10 4.73 5.95
CA LEU A 159 -7.52 4.91 5.69
C LEU A 159 -8.01 4.01 4.56
N MET A 160 -9.22 3.48 4.75
CA MET A 160 -9.90 2.71 3.71
C MET A 160 -10.32 3.63 2.58
N HIS A 161 -10.08 3.18 1.35
CA HIS A 161 -10.41 3.92 0.14
C HIS A 161 -10.63 2.96 -1.03
N PHE A 162 -11.18 3.47 -2.12
CA PHE A 162 -11.42 2.71 -3.36
C PHE A 162 -11.46 3.62 -4.57
N GLN A 163 -11.37 3.00 -5.76
CA GLN A 163 -11.65 3.65 -7.03
C GLN A 163 -12.64 2.83 -7.86
N PHE A 164 -13.47 3.52 -8.64
CA PHE A 164 -14.44 2.91 -9.53
C PHE A 164 -14.52 3.69 -10.85
N ASN A 165 -14.38 3.00 -11.98
CA ASN A 165 -14.49 3.64 -13.29
C ASN A 165 -15.97 3.87 -13.67
N VAL A 166 -16.40 5.12 -13.57
CA VAL A 166 -17.76 5.55 -13.93
C VAL A 166 -17.89 5.91 -15.42
N GLY A 167 -16.76 6.04 -16.11
CA GLY A 167 -16.72 6.33 -17.54
C GLY A 167 -17.10 5.14 -18.40
N LYS A 168 -17.36 5.40 -19.69
CA LYS A 168 -17.62 4.36 -20.70
C LYS A 168 -16.34 3.80 -21.33
N GLU A 169 -15.22 4.49 -21.12
CA GLU A 169 -13.91 4.16 -21.67
C GLU A 169 -12.99 3.63 -20.54
N PRO A 170 -11.90 2.92 -20.88
CA PRO A 170 -10.93 2.53 -19.87
C PRO A 170 -10.29 3.77 -19.22
N ALA A 171 -9.97 3.65 -17.93
CA ALA A 171 -9.37 4.72 -17.13
C ALA A 171 -8.02 4.28 -16.58
N THR A 172 -7.14 5.24 -16.29
CA THR A 172 -5.80 4.98 -15.76
C THR A 172 -5.46 6.04 -14.72
N MET A 173 -4.80 5.62 -13.64
CA MET A 173 -4.16 6.51 -12.68
C MET A 173 -2.73 6.06 -12.39
N VAL A 174 -1.90 7.00 -11.97
CA VAL A 174 -0.56 6.75 -11.43
C VAL A 174 -0.51 7.35 -10.04
N VAL A 175 0.02 6.59 -9.09
CA VAL A 175 0.03 6.94 -7.67
C VAL A 175 1.43 6.79 -7.10
N SER A 176 1.72 7.57 -6.05
CA SER A 176 2.98 7.56 -5.34
C SER A 176 2.74 7.43 -3.85
N PHE A 177 3.69 6.78 -3.16
CA PHE A 177 3.61 6.49 -1.74
C PHE A 177 4.83 7.05 -1.02
N ASN A 178 4.66 7.45 0.24
CA ASN A 178 5.77 7.80 1.13
C ASN A 178 6.34 6.57 1.87
N SER A 179 6.47 5.46 1.15
CA SER A 179 7.17 4.25 1.61
C SER A 179 7.66 3.47 0.40
N GLN A 180 8.84 2.87 0.49
CA GLN A 180 9.37 1.91 -0.48
C GLN A 180 8.51 0.65 -0.57
N ASN A 181 7.75 0.34 0.48
CA ASN A 181 6.84 -0.79 0.55
C ASN A 181 5.56 -0.41 1.34
N PRO A 182 4.56 0.20 0.68
CA PRO A 182 3.33 0.65 1.33
C PRO A 182 2.52 -0.53 1.91
N GLY A 183 2.60 -1.69 1.25
CA GLY A 183 1.72 -2.85 1.45
C GLY A 183 0.30 -2.58 1.00
N ILE A 184 -0.49 -3.64 0.82
CA ILE A 184 -1.90 -3.52 0.46
C ILE A 184 -2.73 -4.54 1.25
N ILE A 185 -3.87 -4.09 1.77
CA ILE A 185 -4.88 -4.93 2.40
C ILE A 185 -6.16 -4.78 1.60
N PHE A 186 -6.45 -5.73 0.70
CA PHE A 186 -7.72 -5.79 -0.01
C PHE A 186 -8.81 -6.27 0.93
N VAL A 187 -9.69 -5.37 1.36
CA VAL A 187 -10.68 -5.66 2.43
C VAL A 187 -11.57 -6.86 2.08
N PRO A 188 -12.17 -6.97 0.88
CA PRO A 188 -13.02 -8.12 0.56
C PRO A 188 -12.25 -9.45 0.57
N LEU A 189 -11.08 -9.48 -0.08
CA LEU A 189 -10.25 -10.67 -0.18
C LEU A 189 -9.73 -11.11 1.18
N THR A 190 -9.25 -10.18 2.02
CA THR A 190 -8.77 -10.50 3.37
C THR A 190 -9.90 -10.96 4.30
N LEU A 191 -11.11 -10.40 4.18
CA LEU A 191 -12.25 -10.83 5.00
C LEU A 191 -12.76 -12.23 4.63
N PHE A 192 -12.84 -12.54 3.33
CA PHE A 192 -13.56 -13.71 2.83
C PHE A 192 -12.67 -14.80 2.22
N GLY A 193 -11.41 -14.51 1.92
CA GLY A 193 -10.47 -15.40 1.24
C GLY A 193 -9.06 -15.45 1.87
N SER A 194 -8.91 -15.06 3.15
CA SER A 194 -7.63 -15.24 3.86
C SER A 194 -7.22 -16.71 3.94
N SER A 195 -5.93 -16.98 4.16
CA SER A 195 -5.40 -18.34 4.32
C SER A 195 -4.72 -18.52 5.70
N PRO A 196 -5.31 -19.28 6.64
CA PRO A 196 -6.65 -19.89 6.56
C PRO A 196 -7.79 -18.85 6.59
N PRO A 197 -9.02 -19.20 6.15
CA PRO A 197 -10.16 -18.30 6.18
C PRO A 197 -10.59 -17.91 7.60
N ILE A 198 -11.08 -16.69 7.80
CA ILE A 198 -11.69 -16.27 9.07
C ILE A 198 -12.86 -17.22 9.40
N PRO A 199 -12.97 -17.73 10.65
CA PRO A 199 -14.06 -18.63 11.02
C PRO A 199 -15.44 -18.03 10.76
N THR A 200 -16.34 -18.80 10.13
CA THR A 200 -17.70 -18.36 9.78
C THR A 200 -18.47 -17.78 10.97
N PRO A 201 -18.42 -18.36 12.20
CA PRO A 201 -19.11 -17.76 13.36
C PRO A 201 -18.65 -16.33 13.69
N VAL A 202 -17.37 -15.99 13.44
CA VAL A 202 -16.84 -14.63 13.64
C VAL A 202 -17.49 -13.68 12.65
N LEU A 203 -17.52 -14.04 11.37
CA LEU A 203 -18.10 -13.21 10.30
C LEU A 203 -19.63 -13.09 10.43
N VAL A 204 -20.34 -14.15 10.80
CA VAL A 204 -21.79 -14.10 11.11
C VAL A 204 -22.07 -13.05 12.17
N LYS A 205 -21.30 -13.06 13.26
CA LYS A 205 -21.50 -12.11 14.36
C LYS A 205 -21.10 -10.68 13.98
N ALA A 206 -20.00 -10.51 13.24
CA ALA A 206 -19.47 -9.21 12.84
C ALA A 206 -20.35 -8.54 11.77
N LEU A 207 -20.80 -9.29 10.77
CA LEU A 207 -21.59 -8.81 9.63
C LEU A 207 -23.10 -8.80 9.90
N ARG A 208 -23.56 -9.49 10.97
CA ARG A 208 -24.96 -9.54 11.41
C ARG A 208 -25.91 -10.15 10.37
N VAL A 209 -25.43 -11.20 9.71
CA VAL A 209 -26.17 -11.96 8.69
C VAL A 209 -26.05 -13.45 8.96
N ASP A 210 -26.89 -14.26 8.32
CA ASP A 210 -26.89 -15.71 8.46
C ASP A 210 -25.64 -16.36 7.84
N ALA A 211 -25.36 -17.59 8.27
CA ALA A 211 -24.17 -18.34 7.84
C ALA A 211 -24.17 -18.57 6.32
N GLU A 212 -25.34 -18.79 5.72
CA GLU A 212 -25.50 -18.99 4.27
C GLU A 212 -25.02 -17.79 3.46
N VAL A 213 -25.24 -16.57 3.96
CA VAL A 213 -24.75 -15.34 3.33
C VAL A 213 -23.23 -15.24 3.42
N VAL A 214 -22.65 -15.59 4.57
CA VAL A 214 -21.20 -15.60 4.77
C VAL A 214 -20.53 -16.63 3.87
N GLU A 215 -21.06 -17.86 3.80
CA GLU A 215 -20.52 -18.90 2.93
C GLU A 215 -20.67 -18.53 1.45
N LEU A 216 -21.76 -17.88 1.06
CA LEU A 216 -21.91 -17.33 -0.28
C LEU A 216 -20.81 -16.32 -0.58
N LEU A 217 -20.53 -15.38 0.32
CA LEU A 217 -19.46 -14.39 0.14
C LEU A 217 -18.09 -15.08 0.04
N LYS A 218 -17.75 -15.98 0.97
CA LYS A 218 -16.51 -16.78 0.92
C LYS A 218 -16.33 -17.51 -0.40
N SER A 219 -17.40 -18.10 -0.94
CA SER A 219 -17.34 -18.82 -2.23
C SER A 219 -16.89 -17.95 -3.41
N LYS A 220 -16.99 -16.61 -3.30
CA LYS A 220 -16.53 -15.67 -4.34
C LYS A 220 -15.03 -15.37 -4.28
N PHE A 221 -14.33 -15.76 -3.22
CA PHE A 221 -12.92 -15.43 -2.97
C PHE A 221 -12.01 -16.67 -2.77
N THR A 222 -12.50 -17.87 -3.10
CA THR A 222 -11.72 -19.12 -2.95
C THR A 222 -10.56 -19.24 -3.94
N GLY A 223 -10.57 -18.48 -5.03
CA GLY A 223 -9.53 -18.48 -6.06
C GLY A 223 -8.36 -17.53 -5.84
N GLY A 224 -8.40 -16.68 -4.80
CA GLY A 224 -7.46 -15.57 -4.62
C GLY A 224 -7.93 -14.26 -5.26
N TYR A 225 -6.98 -13.36 -5.53
CA TYR A 225 -7.19 -12.07 -6.21
C TYR A 225 -7.46 -12.27 -7.71
#